data_AF-A0A9D1T373-F1
#
_entry.id   AF-A0A9D1T373-F1
#
_cell.length_a   1.000
_cell.length_b   1.000
_cell.length_c   1.000
_cell.angle_alpha   90.00
_cell.angle_beta   90.00
_cell.angle_gamma   90.00
#
_symmetry.space_group_name_H-M   'P 1'
#
loop_
_entity.id
_entity.type
_entity.pdbx_description
1 polymer ?
#
loop_
_entity_poly.entity_id
_entity_poly.type
_entity_poly.pdbx_seq_one_letter_code
_entity_poly.pdbx_strand_id
1 'polypeptide(L)' 'MTNALSLLPSEDRRDLVRSYIEQLNDRTLLLICKLYSLGKTDRDVCDALHLTPDTLASLKQTIAEGILAHMQGH' A
#
# COMPACT_ATOMS: atom_id res chain seq x y z
N MET A 1 7.01 -14.01 -7.88
CA MET A 1 5.68 -13.77 -8.48
C MET A 1 5.71 -12.43 -9.17
N THR A 2 5.34 -12.37 -10.45
CA THR A 2 5.25 -11.11 -11.20
C THR A 2 4.02 -10.37 -10.71
N ASN A 3 4.23 -9.20 -10.11
CA ASN A 3 3.16 -8.40 -9.51
C ASN A 3 2.33 -7.80 -10.66
N ALA A 4 1.01 -8.04 -10.76
CA ALA A 4 0.21 -7.57 -11.91
C ALA A 4 0.33 -6.04 -12.14
N LEU A 5 0.61 -5.27 -11.08
CA LEU A 5 0.92 -3.85 -11.11
C LEU A 5 2.20 -3.49 -11.91
N SER A 6 3.14 -4.42 -12.09
CA SER A 6 4.36 -4.19 -12.87
C SER A 6 4.11 -4.20 -14.38
N LEU A 7 2.93 -4.66 -14.82
CA LEU A 7 2.52 -4.65 -16.23
C LEU A 7 1.93 -3.30 -16.65
N LEU A 8 1.52 -2.46 -15.69
CA LEU A 8 0.99 -1.13 -15.95
C LEU A 8 2.12 -0.11 -16.19
N PRO A 9 1.92 0.87 -17.10
CA PRO A 9 2.74 2.07 -17.17
C PRO A 9 2.85 2.76 -15.80
N SER A 10 3.98 3.45 -15.58
CA SER A 10 4.28 4.03 -14.27
C SER A 10 3.34 5.15 -13.84
N GLU A 11 2.69 5.85 -14.77
CA GLU A 11 1.67 6.86 -14.49
C GLU A 11 0.36 6.22 -14.06
N ASP A 12 -0.19 5.30 -14.86
CA ASP A 12 -1.42 4.57 -14.55
C ASP A 12 -1.35 3.87 -13.20
N ARG A 13 -0.20 3.26 -12.88
CA ARG A 13 0.02 2.64 -11.56
C ARG A 13 -0.03 3.68 -10.44
N ARG A 14 0.53 4.88 -10.63
CA ARG A 14 0.51 5.94 -9.61
C ARG A 14 -0.90 6.47 -9.38
N ASP A 15 -1.66 6.66 -10.44
CA ASP A 15 -3.03 7.18 -10.35
C ASP A 15 -3.98 6.15 -9.74
N LEU A 16 -3.84 4.87 -10.08
CA LEU A 16 -4.56 3.77 -9.43
C LEU A 16 -4.29 3.70 -7.93
N VAL A 17 -3.01 3.72 -7.53
CA VAL A 17 -2.62 3.68 -6.11
C VAL A 17 -3.16 4.91 -5.37
N ARG A 18 -3.13 6.09 -6.02
CA ARG A 18 -3.71 7.32 -5.44
C ARG A 18 -5.21 7.20 -5.23
N SER A 19 -5.95 6.76 -6.25
CA SER A 19 -7.41 6.55 -6.17
C SER A 19 -7.79 5.57 -5.06
N TYR A 20 -7.05 4.46 -4.92
CA TYR A 20 -7.25 3.52 -3.82
C TYR A 20 -7.02 4.17 -2.45
N ILE A 21 -5.91 4.91 -2.28
CA ILE A 21 -5.57 5.59 -1.02
C ILE A 21 -6.65 6.62 -0.64
N GLU A 22 -7.22 7.34 -1.60
CA GLU A 22 -8.30 8.33 -1.36
C GLU A 22 -9.60 7.69 -0.84
N GLN A 23 -9.83 6.41 -1.13
CA GLN A 23 -11.01 5.65 -0.68
C GLN A 23 -10.75 4.80 0.57
N LEU A 24 -9.51 4.81 1.08
CA LEU A 24 -9.09 3.95 2.18
C LEU A 24 -9.55 4.52 3.53
N ASN A 25 -10.53 3.86 4.14
CA ASN A 25 -11.07 4.25 5.45
C ASN A 25 -10.25 3.72 6.64
N ASP A 26 -9.41 2.71 6.42
CA ASP A 26 -8.56 2.16 7.48
C ASP A 26 -7.38 3.11 7.76
N ARG A 27 -7.41 3.74 8.93
CA ARG A 27 -6.41 4.72 9.36
C ARG A 27 -5.01 4.14 9.48
N THR A 28 -4.88 2.87 9.87
CA THR A 28 -3.58 2.19 10.00
C THR A 28 -2.98 1.97 8.62
N LEU A 29 -3.76 1.45 7.68
CA LEU A 29 -3.31 1.25 6.30
C LEU A 29 -2.95 2.58 5.61
N LEU A 30 -3.74 3.63 5.85
CA LEU A 30 -3.45 4.97 5.34
C LEU A 30 -2.13 5.54 5.87
N LEU A 31 -1.85 5.37 7.17
CA LEU A 31 -0.59 5.79 7.77
C LEU A 31 0.61 5.02 7.19
N ILE A 32 0.46 3.71 6.98
CA ILE A 32 1.49 2.88 6.33
C ILE A 32 1.79 3.41 4.92
N CYS A 33 0.76 3.63 4.09
CA CYS A 33 0.91 4.20 2.76
C CYS A 33 1.59 5.58 2.79
N LYS A 34 1.22 6.43 3.75
CA LYS A 34 1.81 7.77 3.90
C LYS A 34 3.28 7.69 4.27
N LEU A 35 3.66 6.83 5.20
CA LEU A 35 5.06 6.66 5.61
C LEU A 35 5.92 6.17 4.43
N TYR A 36 5.44 5.21 3.64
CA TYR A 36 6.15 4.77 2.44
C TYR A 36 6.27 5.89 1.39
N SER A 37 5.25 6.74 1.21
CA SER A 37 5.36 7.91 0.32
C SER A 37 6.42 8.93 0.76
N LEU A 38 6.77 8.93 2.04
CA LEU A 38 7.84 9.75 2.62
C LEU A 38 9.22 9.08 2.57
N GLY A 39 9.33 7.91 1.93
CA GLY A 39 10.58 7.15 1.81
C GLY A 39 10.98 6.42 3.10
N LYS A 40 10.05 6.19 4.02
CA LYS A 40 10.32 5.43 5.26
C LYS A 40 10.55 3.96 4.96
N THR A 41 11.48 3.37 5.70
CA THR A 41 11.80 1.93 5.61
C THR A 41 10.81 1.09 6.42
N ASP A 42 10.79 -0.22 6.19
CA ASP A 42 9.98 -1.15 6.99
C ASP A 42 10.28 -1.03 8.50
N ARG A 43 11.54 -0.79 8.88
CA ARG A 43 11.92 -0.54 10.27
C ARG A 43 11.27 0.73 10.80
N ASP A 44 11.36 1.84 10.08
CA ASP A 44 10.76 3.12 10.51
C ASP A 44 9.24 3.00 10.67
N VAL A 45 8.58 2.23 9.79
CA VAL A 45 7.12 2.00 9.86
C VAL A 45 6.77 1.14 11.08
N CYS A 46 7.50 0.05 11.33
CA CYS A 46 7.33 -0.77 12.52
C CYS A 46 7.50 0.06 13.81
N ASP A 47 8.55 0.88 13.86
CA ASP A 47 8.85 1.72 15.02
C ASP A 47 7.77 2.78 15.24
N ALA A 48 7.34 3.47 14.17
CA ALA A 48 6.36 4.57 14.25
C ALA A 48 4.93 4.09 14.59
N LEU A 49 4.57 2.88 14.18
CA LEU A 49 3.22 2.33 14.36
C LEU A 49 3.16 1.22 15.43
N HIS A 50 4.29 0.95 16.10
CA HIS A 50 4.43 -0.14 17.08
C HIS A 50 3.99 -1.51 16.52
N LEU A 51 4.41 -1.82 15.30
CA LEU A 51 4.10 -3.07 14.62
C LEU A 51 5.28 -4.05 14.68
N THR A 52 4.97 -5.35 14.69
CA THR A 52 5.98 -6.37 14.41
C THR A 52 6.23 -6.46 12.90
N PRO A 53 7.39 -6.99 12.46
CA PRO A 53 7.65 -7.23 11.04
C PRO A 53 6.59 -8.11 10.38
N ASP A 54 6.09 -9.14 11.08
CA ASP A 54 5.05 -10.03 10.55
C ASP A 54 3.71 -9.32 10.38
N THR A 55 3.33 -8.48 11.35
CA THR A 55 2.11 -7.66 11.24
C THR A 55 2.25 -6.66 10.09
N LEU A 56 3.40 -6.00 9.95
CA LEU A 56 3.63 -5.09 8.83
C LEU A 56 3.56 -5.83 7.48
N ALA A 57 4.14 -7.03 7.37
CA ALA A 57 4.07 -7.84 6.16
C ALA A 57 2.62 -8.19 5.78
N SER A 58 1.80 -8.58 6.76
CA SER A 58 0.37 -8.85 6.55
C SER A 58 -0.40 -7.61 6.10
N LEU A 59 -0.17 -6.45 6.74
CA LEU A 59 -0.83 -5.21 6.36
C LEU A 59 -0.41 -4.72 4.95
N LYS A 60 0.87 -4.90 4.58
CA LYS A 60 1.35 -4.63 3.21
C LYS A 60 0.65 -5.53 2.19
N GLN A 61 0.40 -6.80 2.53
CA GLN A 61 -0.36 -7.71 1.68
C GLN A 61 -1.81 -7.23 1.52
N THR A 62 -2.49 -6.86 2.61
CA THR A 62 -3.84 -6.30 2.55
C THR A 62 -3.92 -5.05 1.67
N ILE A 63 -2.94 -4.16 1.75
CA ILE A 63 -2.85 -2.98 0.88
C ILE A 63 -2.69 -3.39 -0.59
N ALA A 64 -1.79 -4.33 -0.88
CA ALA A 64 -1.55 -4.80 -2.25
C ALA A 64 -2.80 -5.46 -2.85
N GLU A 65 -3.48 -6.31 -2.09
CA GLU A 65 -4.74 -6.95 -2.49
C GLU A 65 -5.84 -5.92 -2.69
N GLY A 66 -5.95 -4.91 -1.82
CA GLY A 66 -6.90 -3.82 -1.96
C GLY A 66 -6.70 -3.01 -3.25
N ILE A 67 -5.45 -2.70 -3.59
CA ILE A 67 -5.12 -2.01 -4.86
C ILE A 67 -5.51 -2.88 -6.06
N LEU A 68 -5.22 -4.19 -6.02
CA LEU A 68 -5.56 -5.10 -7.11
C LEU A 68 -7.07 -5.28 -7.27
N ALA A 69 -7.82 -5.35 -6.16
CA ALA A 69 -9.29 -5.40 -6.20
C ALA A 69 -9.86 -4.11 -6.79
N HIS A 70 -9.28 -2.96 -6.44
CA HIS A 70 -9.66 -1.66 -7.01
C HIS A 70 -9.50 -1.59 -8.53
N MET A 71 -8.49 -2.25 -9.09
CA MET A 71 -8.29 -2.36 -10.55
C MET A 71 -9.41 -3.09 -11.29
N GLN A 72 -10.12 -4.02 -10.62
CA GLN A 72 -11.13 -4.86 -11.28
C GLN A 72 -12.54 -4.26 -11.22
N GLY A 73 -12.73 -3.23 -10.38
CA GLY A 73 -14.01 -2.52 -10.19
C GLY A 73 -14.04 -1.11 -10.79
N HIS A 74 -12.97 -0.68 -11.46
CA HIS A 74 -12.88 0.53 -12.30
C HIS A 74 -12.68 0.12 -13.76
#